data_AF-A0A5C7BGL9-F1
#
_entry.id   AF-A0A5C7BGL9-F1
#
_cell.length_a   1.000
_cell.length_b   1.000
_cell.length_c   1.000
_cell.angle_alpha   90.00
_cell.angle_beta   90.00
_cell.angle_gamma   90.00
#
_symmetry.space_group_name_H-M   'P 1'
#
loop_
_entity.id
_entity.type
_entity.pdbx_description
1 polymer ?
#
loop_
_entity_poly.entity_id
_entity_poly.type
_entity_poly.pdbx_seq_one_letter_code
_entity_poly.pdbx_strand_id
1 'polypeptide(L)'
;MPQFIYIPADSQDLDSFIMTVKTDNAGTSNNDQFTIPIQPAFFYNYNVKTSDGQDINNASTITFPSPGTYDIKITGTFPTILFANGGDKNKLLDIKQWGNIVWSTLTSSFQGCFSLGDVSATDTPDLSTATKITGTFRGSSLTSINFNDWDVSNIDDVNQFLLDTDFLDVSFSNWSVHQIRTFTNFARDIGMSTSNYDATLVGWEANIQSVYPSGAGYPNGSYAVNFRGVTYTSGGAGEIARASLITNFGWSFTDGGGV
;
A
#
# COMPACT_ATOMS: atom_id res chain seq x y z
N MET A 1 -35.89 -4.34 11.17
CA MET A 1 -34.44 -4.25 11.45
C MET A 1 -33.74 -4.59 10.15
N PRO A 2 -32.78 -3.78 9.65
CA PRO A 2 -31.95 -4.21 8.54
C PRO A 2 -31.17 -5.44 9.00
N GLN A 3 -31.22 -6.53 8.24
CA GLN A 3 -30.30 -7.64 8.46
C GLN A 3 -28.93 -7.17 7.98
N PHE A 4 -27.97 -7.05 8.90
CA PHE A 4 -26.56 -6.92 8.54
C PHE A 4 -26.16 -8.21 7.83
N ILE A 5 -25.91 -8.13 6.52
CA ILE A 5 -25.22 -9.19 5.80
C ILE A 5 -23.75 -8.97 6.11
N TYR A 6 -23.21 -9.77 7.01
CA TYR A 6 -21.77 -9.85 7.22
C TYR A 6 -21.14 -10.32 5.91
N ILE A 7 -20.26 -9.49 5.33
CA ILE A 7 -19.43 -9.86 4.18
C ILE A 7 -18.04 -10.15 4.76
N PRO A 8 -17.73 -11.41 5.14
CA PRO A 8 -16.37 -11.76 5.51
C PRO A 8 -15.46 -11.57 4.29
N ALA A 9 -14.18 -11.27 4.55
CA ALA A 9 -13.14 -11.68 3.62
C ALA A 9 -13.23 -13.21 3.51
N ASP A 10 -13.60 -13.71 2.34
CA ASP A 10 -13.78 -15.14 2.10
C ASP A 10 -12.63 -15.62 1.20
N SER A 11 -11.83 -16.56 1.70
CA SER A 11 -10.79 -17.26 0.93
C SER A 11 -11.29 -17.92 -0.37
N GLN A 12 -12.61 -18.04 -0.55
CA GLN A 12 -13.26 -18.56 -1.75
C GLN A 12 -13.79 -17.46 -2.71
N ASP A 13 -13.80 -16.19 -2.31
CA ASP A 13 -14.34 -15.04 -3.06
C ASP A 13 -13.22 -14.04 -3.37
N LEU A 14 -12.19 -14.51 -4.07
CA LEU A 14 -11.05 -13.70 -4.48
C LEU A 14 -11.40 -12.69 -5.57
N ASP A 15 -12.62 -12.67 -6.09
CA ASP A 15 -13.00 -11.85 -7.27
C ASP A 15 -13.30 -10.38 -6.94
N SER A 16 -13.01 -9.94 -5.71
CA SER A 16 -13.44 -8.63 -5.25
C SER A 16 -12.47 -7.89 -4.34
N PHE A 17 -12.46 -6.57 -4.52
CA PHE A 17 -11.90 -5.63 -3.56
C PHE A 17 -12.96 -5.34 -2.49
N ILE A 18 -12.60 -5.47 -1.21
CA ILE A 18 -13.52 -5.25 -0.08
C ILE A 18 -12.91 -4.21 0.86
N MET A 19 -13.71 -3.19 1.18
CA MET A 19 -13.34 -2.13 2.12
C MET A 19 -14.46 -1.86 3.13
N THR A 20 -14.08 -1.38 4.31
CA THR A 20 -15.03 -0.88 5.31
C THR A 20 -15.01 0.64 5.34
N VAL A 21 -16.18 1.25 5.32
CA VAL A 21 -16.36 2.69 5.42
C VAL A 21 -17.26 3.07 6.59
N LYS A 22 -17.03 4.26 7.16
CA LYS A 22 -17.91 4.90 8.13
C LYS A 22 -18.43 6.21 7.56
N THR A 23 -19.70 6.22 7.17
CA THR A 23 -20.28 7.23 6.27
C THR A 23 -20.42 8.60 6.95
N ASP A 24 -20.50 8.63 8.27
CA ASP A 24 -20.61 9.83 9.11
C ASP A 24 -19.25 10.43 9.53
N ASN A 25 -18.13 9.82 9.14
CA ASN A 25 -16.84 10.49 9.21
C ASN A 25 -16.77 11.66 8.20
N ALA A 26 -15.89 12.63 8.47
CA ALA A 26 -15.71 13.80 7.62
C ALA A 26 -15.37 13.40 6.16
N GLY A 27 -15.99 14.07 5.19
CA GLY A 27 -15.78 13.82 3.77
C GLY A 27 -16.53 14.84 2.92
N THR A 28 -16.57 14.61 1.62
CA THR A 28 -17.28 15.48 0.67
C THR A 28 -18.72 15.05 0.43
N SER A 29 -19.04 13.76 0.59
CA SER A 29 -20.41 13.26 0.48
C SER A 29 -21.18 13.38 1.81
N ASN A 30 -22.50 13.26 1.75
CA ASN A 30 -23.38 13.34 2.93
C ASN A 30 -23.06 12.23 3.96
N ASN A 31 -23.55 12.40 5.20
CA ASN A 31 -23.25 11.48 6.31
C ASN A 31 -23.83 10.07 6.12
N ASP A 32 -24.77 9.89 5.20
CA ASP A 32 -25.34 8.62 4.76
C ASP A 32 -24.80 8.18 3.39
N GLN A 33 -23.65 8.73 2.95
CA GLN A 33 -23.07 8.46 1.65
C GLN A 33 -21.59 8.10 1.71
N PHE A 34 -21.15 7.41 0.66
CA PHE A 34 -19.75 7.22 0.34
C PHE A 34 -19.55 7.35 -1.19
N THR A 35 -18.64 8.22 -1.60
CA THR A 35 -18.23 8.38 -3.00
C THR A 35 -16.99 7.54 -3.27
N ILE A 36 -17.10 6.58 -4.20
CA ILE A 36 -15.98 5.77 -4.68
C ILE A 36 -15.05 6.69 -5.50
N PRO A 37 -13.80 6.92 -5.06
CA PRO A 37 -12.91 7.84 -5.74
C PRO A 37 -12.24 7.15 -6.92
N ILE A 38 -12.74 7.44 -8.12
CA ILE A 38 -12.20 6.94 -9.39
C ILE A 38 -11.28 7.96 -10.05
N GLN A 39 -10.28 7.49 -10.78
CA GLN A 39 -9.43 8.33 -11.64
C GLN A 39 -9.99 8.39 -13.08
N PRO A 40 -10.44 9.55 -13.59
CA PRO A 40 -11.12 9.67 -14.88
C PRO A 40 -10.33 9.20 -16.11
N ALA A 41 -9.00 9.04 -16.00
CA ALA A 41 -8.14 8.58 -17.09
C ALA A 41 -8.28 7.09 -17.41
N PHE A 42 -8.93 6.32 -16.54
CA PHE A 42 -9.13 4.88 -16.70
C PHE A 42 -10.56 4.54 -17.09
N PHE A 43 -10.72 3.36 -17.69
CA PHE A 43 -12.02 2.77 -17.93
C PHE A 43 -12.49 1.95 -16.72
N TYR A 44 -13.74 2.14 -16.33
CA TYR A 44 -14.37 1.44 -15.21
C TYR A 44 -15.63 0.73 -15.69
N ASN A 45 -15.77 -0.52 -15.27
CA ASN A 45 -17.01 -1.29 -15.43
C ASN A 45 -17.11 -2.25 -14.26
N TYR A 46 -17.65 -1.77 -13.15
CA TYR A 46 -17.69 -2.49 -11.88
C TYR A 46 -19.09 -2.51 -11.28
N ASN A 47 -19.32 -3.51 -10.45
CA ASN A 47 -20.51 -3.64 -9.63
C ASN A 47 -20.13 -3.48 -8.16
N VAL A 48 -21.05 -2.90 -7.41
CA VAL A 48 -20.92 -2.60 -5.99
C VAL A 48 -21.96 -3.40 -5.23
N LYS A 49 -21.52 -4.19 -4.27
CA LYS A 49 -22.39 -4.81 -3.27
C LYS A 49 -22.08 -4.27 -1.89
N THR A 50 -23.09 -4.11 -1.06
CA THR A 50 -22.92 -3.54 0.27
C THR A 50 -23.46 -4.48 1.35
N SER A 51 -22.93 -4.36 2.56
CA SER A 51 -23.38 -5.14 3.74
C SER A 51 -24.86 -4.93 4.14
N ASP A 52 -25.50 -3.86 3.68
CA ASP A 52 -26.95 -3.62 3.81
C ASP A 52 -27.77 -4.18 2.64
N GLY A 53 -27.13 -4.90 1.71
CA GLY A 53 -27.78 -5.68 0.65
C GLY A 53 -28.05 -4.92 -0.64
N GLN A 54 -27.41 -3.76 -0.87
CA GLN A 54 -27.50 -3.07 -2.16
C GLN A 54 -26.65 -3.80 -3.21
N ASP A 55 -27.09 -3.75 -4.46
CA ASP A 55 -26.38 -4.28 -5.63
C ASP A 55 -26.52 -3.24 -6.75
N ILE A 56 -25.43 -2.52 -7.02
CA ILE A 56 -25.44 -1.29 -7.80
C ILE A 56 -24.37 -1.36 -8.89
N ASN A 57 -24.77 -1.13 -10.13
CA ASN A 57 -23.85 -1.15 -11.26
C ASN A 57 -23.27 0.26 -11.50
N ASN A 58 -21.94 0.37 -11.59
CA ASN A 58 -21.20 1.57 -11.97
C ASN A 58 -21.57 2.86 -11.19
N ALA A 59 -21.88 2.73 -9.90
CA ALA A 59 -22.19 3.89 -9.06
C ALA A 59 -20.94 4.62 -8.58
N SER A 60 -20.91 5.94 -8.77
CA SER A 60 -19.87 6.81 -8.21
C SER A 60 -20.12 7.15 -6.74
N THR A 61 -21.38 7.27 -6.32
CA THR A 61 -21.78 7.55 -4.93
C THR A 61 -22.83 6.55 -4.49
N ILE A 62 -22.58 5.91 -3.36
CA ILE A 62 -23.51 4.99 -2.70
C ILE A 62 -24.25 5.80 -1.62
N THR A 63 -25.57 5.65 -1.55
CA THR A 63 -26.41 6.22 -0.48
C THR A 63 -26.96 5.10 0.38
N PHE A 64 -26.74 5.19 1.68
CA PHE A 64 -27.15 4.21 2.67
C PHE A 64 -28.46 4.66 3.36
N PRO A 65 -29.25 3.74 3.94
CA PRO A 65 -30.51 4.08 4.60
C PRO A 65 -30.35 5.03 5.81
N SER A 66 -29.17 5.03 6.42
CA SER A 66 -28.81 5.87 7.56
C SER A 66 -27.30 6.03 7.64
N PRO A 67 -26.78 7.05 8.33
CA PRO A 67 -25.37 7.11 8.68
C PRO A 67 -24.92 5.88 9.47
N GLY A 68 -23.74 5.33 9.16
CA GLY A 68 -23.22 4.14 9.83
C GLY A 68 -21.94 3.56 9.23
N THR A 69 -21.61 2.35 9.65
CA THR A 69 -20.46 1.59 9.14
C THR A 69 -20.93 0.48 8.21
N TYR A 70 -20.33 0.40 7.04
CA TYR A 70 -20.71 -0.52 5.98
C TYR A 70 -19.49 -1.14 5.30
N ASP A 71 -19.59 -2.42 4.98
CA ASP A 71 -18.68 -3.04 4.02
C ASP A 71 -19.18 -2.81 2.59
N ILE A 72 -18.23 -2.50 1.71
CA ILE A 72 -18.42 -2.31 0.27
C ILE A 72 -17.53 -3.33 -0.45
N LYS A 73 -18.15 -4.13 -1.31
CA LYS A 73 -17.53 -5.11 -2.20
C LYS A 73 -17.58 -4.59 -3.63
N ILE A 74 -16.44 -4.50 -4.30
CA ILE A 74 -16.30 -4.08 -5.70
C ILE A 74 -15.82 -5.25 -6.53
N THR A 75 -16.53 -5.54 -7.63
CA THR A 75 -16.18 -6.59 -8.61
C THR A 75 -16.16 -6.01 -10.02
N GLY A 76 -15.41 -6.60 -10.94
CA GLY A 76 -15.35 -6.17 -12.35
C GLY A 76 -14.11 -5.35 -12.66
N THR A 77 -14.17 -4.50 -13.69
CA THR A 77 -13.02 -3.67 -14.11
C THR A 77 -12.89 -2.44 -13.23
N PHE A 78 -11.94 -2.49 -12.29
CA PHE A 78 -11.65 -1.43 -11.32
C PHE A 78 -10.13 -1.16 -11.22
N PRO A 79 -9.53 -0.51 -12.22
CA PRO A 79 -8.08 -0.49 -12.42
C PRO A 79 -7.30 0.33 -11.39
N THR A 80 -7.96 1.27 -10.70
CA THR A 80 -7.37 2.02 -9.58
C THR A 80 -8.44 2.64 -8.71
N ILE A 81 -8.05 3.03 -7.51
CA ILE A 81 -8.80 3.89 -6.58
C ILE A 81 -7.91 5.10 -6.30
N LEU A 82 -8.44 6.33 -6.25
CA LEU A 82 -7.62 7.54 -6.17
C LEU A 82 -8.16 8.53 -5.14
N PHE A 83 -7.84 8.34 -3.86
CA PHE A 83 -8.16 9.33 -2.83
C PHE A 83 -7.35 10.62 -2.99
N ALA A 84 -6.03 10.53 -3.17
CA ALA A 84 -5.14 11.67 -3.42
C ALA A 84 -5.38 12.90 -2.51
N ASN A 85 -5.50 12.70 -1.18
CA ASN A 85 -5.86 13.74 -0.20
C ASN A 85 -7.26 14.39 -0.38
N GLY A 86 -8.11 13.89 -1.25
CA GLY A 86 -9.45 14.41 -1.55
C GLY A 86 -10.60 13.52 -1.07
N GLY A 87 -11.81 13.92 -1.47
CA GLY A 87 -13.03 13.13 -1.35
C GLY A 87 -13.34 12.64 0.07
N ASP A 88 -13.84 11.41 0.13
CA ASP A 88 -14.27 10.73 1.35
C ASP A 88 -13.14 9.93 2.03
N LYS A 89 -11.88 10.36 1.89
CA LYS A 89 -10.70 9.63 2.41
C LYS A 89 -10.75 9.29 3.90
N ASN A 90 -11.37 10.14 4.73
CA ASN A 90 -11.48 9.88 6.17
C ASN A 90 -12.67 8.96 6.50
N LYS A 91 -13.50 8.58 5.51
CA LYS A 91 -14.55 7.59 5.68
C LYS A 91 -14.03 6.16 5.53
N LEU A 92 -12.91 5.94 4.84
CA LEU A 92 -12.26 4.62 4.74
C LEU A 92 -11.65 4.22 6.10
N LEU A 93 -12.00 3.03 6.59
CA LEU A 93 -11.50 2.51 7.87
C LEU A 93 -10.57 1.31 7.72
N ASP A 94 -10.82 0.45 6.73
CA ASP A 94 -10.13 -0.82 6.55
C ASP A 94 -10.18 -1.26 5.08
N ILE A 95 -9.12 -1.96 4.64
CA ILE A 95 -9.07 -2.74 3.42
C ILE A 95 -9.06 -4.21 3.84
N LYS A 96 -10.19 -4.87 3.66
CA LYS A 96 -10.42 -6.26 4.11
C LYS A 96 -9.96 -7.30 3.11
N GLN A 97 -9.89 -6.92 1.84
CA GLN A 97 -9.49 -7.82 0.76
C GLN A 97 -9.07 -7.03 -0.47
N TRP A 98 -7.96 -7.41 -1.10
CA TRP A 98 -7.54 -6.84 -2.39
C TRP A 98 -8.27 -7.48 -3.57
N GLY A 99 -8.46 -8.80 -3.51
CA GLY A 99 -8.99 -9.63 -4.57
C GLY A 99 -8.06 -9.75 -5.78
N ASN A 100 -8.58 -10.32 -6.86
CA ASN A 100 -7.93 -10.48 -8.15
C ASN A 100 -8.14 -9.27 -9.08
N ILE A 101 -8.53 -8.13 -8.51
CA ILE A 101 -8.57 -6.88 -9.24
C ILE A 101 -7.14 -6.59 -9.71
N VAL A 102 -6.95 -6.59 -11.03
CA VAL A 102 -5.67 -6.24 -11.63
C VAL A 102 -5.49 -4.73 -11.56
N TRP A 103 -4.69 -4.28 -10.60
CA TRP A 103 -4.44 -2.86 -10.37
C TRP A 103 -3.47 -2.34 -11.43
N SER A 104 -3.92 -1.38 -12.23
CA SER A 104 -3.06 -0.70 -13.21
C SER A 104 -2.08 0.25 -12.55
N THR A 105 -2.42 0.76 -11.37
CA THR A 105 -1.54 1.53 -10.49
C THR A 105 -2.16 1.66 -9.10
N LEU A 106 -1.32 1.77 -8.07
CA LEU A 106 -1.74 2.22 -6.73
C LEU A 106 -1.24 3.64 -6.40
N THR A 107 -0.89 4.42 -7.43
CA THR A 107 -0.39 5.79 -7.25
C THR A 107 -1.43 6.64 -6.50
N SER A 108 -1.03 7.18 -5.35
CA SER A 108 -1.87 8.02 -4.49
C SER A 108 -3.19 7.38 -4.05
N SER A 109 -3.29 6.05 -4.14
CA SER A 109 -4.57 5.37 -4.00
C SER A 109 -5.22 5.61 -2.65
N PHE A 110 -4.48 5.46 -1.55
CA PHE A 110 -4.94 5.67 -0.17
C PHE A 110 -4.26 6.87 0.50
N GLN A 111 -3.72 7.80 -0.30
CA GLN A 111 -3.05 8.99 0.21
C GLN A 111 -4.00 9.84 1.07
N GLY A 112 -3.59 10.11 2.30
CA GLY A 112 -4.32 10.95 3.26
C GLY A 112 -5.50 10.27 3.93
N CYS A 113 -5.69 8.96 3.77
CA CYS A 113 -6.73 8.22 4.47
C CYS A 113 -6.37 8.10 5.96
N PHE A 114 -6.54 9.18 6.72
CA PHE A 114 -6.14 9.23 8.14
C PHE A 114 -6.94 8.30 9.03
N SER A 115 -8.14 7.90 8.61
CA SER A 115 -8.99 6.95 9.34
C SER A 115 -8.72 5.49 8.97
N LEU A 116 -7.89 5.23 7.95
CA LEU A 116 -7.45 3.89 7.60
C LEU A 116 -6.41 3.45 8.64
N GLY A 117 -6.89 2.78 9.69
CA GLY A 117 -6.08 2.35 10.83
C GLY A 117 -5.43 0.98 10.63
N ASP A 118 -6.02 0.12 9.80
CA ASP A 118 -5.54 -1.23 9.52
C ASP A 118 -5.80 -1.59 8.05
N VAL A 119 -5.02 -2.53 7.55
CA VAL A 119 -5.31 -3.30 6.34
C VAL A 119 -5.38 -4.75 6.78
N SER A 120 -6.60 -5.18 7.13
CA SER A 120 -6.86 -6.53 7.64
C SER A 120 -6.84 -7.61 6.56
N ALA A 121 -6.73 -7.21 5.29
CA ALA A 121 -6.55 -8.09 4.14
C ALA A 121 -5.40 -9.09 4.36
N THR A 122 -5.72 -10.36 4.19
CA THR A 122 -4.74 -11.47 4.23
C THR A 122 -4.23 -11.86 2.85
N ASP A 123 -4.86 -11.35 1.79
CA ASP A 123 -4.40 -11.46 0.42
C ASP A 123 -3.55 -10.24 0.02
N THR A 124 -3.06 -10.22 -1.21
CA THR A 124 -2.16 -9.18 -1.74
C THR A 124 -2.74 -8.56 -2.99
N PRO A 125 -2.46 -7.29 -3.29
CA PRO A 125 -2.89 -6.69 -4.55
C PRO A 125 -2.24 -7.38 -5.75
N ASP A 126 -3.03 -7.65 -6.79
CA ASP A 126 -2.48 -8.02 -8.10
C ASP A 126 -1.90 -6.77 -8.78
N LEU A 127 -0.58 -6.64 -8.69
CA LEU A 127 0.22 -5.56 -9.29
C LEU A 127 0.86 -5.96 -10.62
N SER A 128 0.43 -7.06 -11.24
CA SER A 128 1.07 -7.64 -12.43
C SER A 128 1.15 -6.69 -13.62
N THR A 129 0.27 -5.69 -13.70
CA THR A 129 0.26 -4.67 -14.76
C THR A 129 0.70 -3.28 -14.29
N ALA A 130 0.89 -3.09 -12.99
CA ALA A 130 1.35 -1.83 -12.44
C ALA A 130 2.86 -1.67 -12.65
N THR A 131 3.29 -0.43 -12.89
CA THR A 131 4.70 -0.04 -12.83
C THR A 131 4.98 0.93 -11.69
N LYS A 132 3.94 1.55 -11.12
CA LYS A 132 4.05 2.60 -10.10
C LYS A 132 3.05 2.42 -8.97
N ILE A 133 3.56 2.56 -7.75
CA ILE A 133 2.80 2.61 -6.49
C ILE A 133 3.18 3.85 -5.68
N THR A 134 3.45 4.96 -6.37
CA THR A 134 3.91 6.21 -5.77
C THR A 134 2.90 6.74 -4.75
N GLY A 135 3.32 6.97 -3.51
CA GLY A 135 2.48 7.62 -2.49
C GLY A 135 1.23 6.85 -2.09
N THR A 136 1.17 5.53 -2.32
CA THR A 136 -0.03 4.71 -2.06
C THR A 136 -0.63 4.95 -0.68
N PHE A 137 0.18 4.98 0.38
CA PHE A 137 -0.27 5.16 1.76
C PHE A 137 0.24 6.45 2.39
N ARG A 138 0.75 7.40 1.59
CA ARG A 138 1.30 8.67 2.07
C ARG A 138 0.29 9.40 2.96
N GLY A 139 0.68 9.75 4.19
CA GLY A 139 -0.17 10.49 5.13
C GLY A 139 -1.38 9.68 5.63
N SER A 140 -1.35 8.36 5.54
CA SER A 140 -2.30 7.48 6.25
C SER A 140 -1.88 7.28 7.71
N SER A 141 -2.79 6.78 8.55
CA SER A 141 -2.51 6.44 9.96
C SER A 141 -2.46 4.93 10.18
N LEU A 142 -1.89 4.19 9.21
CA LEU A 142 -1.79 2.74 9.29
C LEU A 142 -1.03 2.31 10.54
N THR A 143 -1.58 1.32 11.25
CA THR A 143 -0.94 0.72 12.42
C THR A 143 -0.49 -0.73 12.16
N SER A 144 -1.04 -1.37 11.14
CA SER A 144 -0.75 -2.76 10.76
C SER A 144 -1.04 -2.96 9.27
N ILE A 145 -0.14 -3.70 8.59
CA ILE A 145 -0.26 -4.19 7.22
C ILE A 145 0.90 -5.14 6.93
N ASN A 146 0.65 -6.19 6.13
CA ASN A 146 1.71 -7.06 5.63
C ASN A 146 2.12 -6.65 4.20
N PHE A 147 3.32 -6.10 4.05
CA PHE A 147 3.89 -5.78 2.73
C PHE A 147 4.76 -6.88 2.15
N ASN A 148 5.24 -7.84 2.95
CA ASN A 148 6.24 -8.82 2.52
C ASN A 148 5.72 -9.74 1.40
N ASP A 149 4.41 -9.95 1.33
CA ASP A 149 3.83 -10.83 0.31
C ASP A 149 3.50 -10.10 -1.00
N TRP A 150 3.67 -8.78 -1.06
CA TRP A 150 3.37 -8.01 -2.27
C TRP A 150 4.39 -8.31 -3.36
N ASP A 151 3.90 -8.77 -4.52
CA ASP A 151 4.74 -8.89 -5.71
C ASP A 151 4.99 -7.51 -6.33
N VAL A 152 6.17 -6.97 -6.08
CA VAL A 152 6.63 -5.69 -6.62
C VAL A 152 7.62 -5.85 -7.78
N SER A 153 7.74 -7.04 -8.38
CA SER A 153 8.80 -7.32 -9.37
C SER A 153 8.74 -6.46 -10.63
N ASN A 154 7.57 -5.89 -10.95
CA ASN A 154 7.34 -5.03 -12.12
C ASN A 154 7.36 -3.52 -11.78
N ILE A 155 7.53 -3.17 -10.50
CA ILE A 155 7.45 -1.79 -10.03
C ILE A 155 8.80 -1.09 -10.22
N ASP A 156 8.78 0.09 -10.83
CA ASP A 156 9.95 0.95 -11.02
C ASP A 156 9.94 2.22 -10.15
N ASP A 157 8.77 2.61 -9.62
CA ASP A 157 8.56 3.81 -8.81
C ASP A 157 7.75 3.53 -7.54
N VAL A 158 8.43 3.71 -6.40
CA VAL A 158 7.84 3.62 -5.05
C VAL A 158 8.01 4.93 -4.27
N ASN A 159 8.18 6.06 -4.96
CA ASN A 159 8.39 7.34 -4.30
C ASN A 159 7.26 7.62 -3.28
N GLN A 160 7.62 8.12 -2.11
CA GLN A 160 6.69 8.56 -1.07
C GLN A 160 5.70 7.49 -0.56
N PHE A 161 5.93 6.19 -0.81
CA PHE A 161 5.00 5.09 -0.54
C PHE A 161 4.30 5.18 0.84
N LEU A 162 5.07 5.42 1.90
CA LEU A 162 4.65 5.57 3.30
C LEU A 162 5.13 6.90 3.91
N LEU A 163 5.34 7.92 3.08
CA LEU A 163 5.75 9.23 3.58
C LEU A 163 4.70 9.79 4.54
N ASP A 164 5.12 10.26 5.71
CA ASP A 164 4.25 10.84 6.74
C ASP A 164 3.21 9.82 7.30
N THR A 165 3.56 8.53 7.32
CA THR A 165 2.81 7.45 7.98
C THR A 165 3.50 7.08 9.29
N ASP A 166 3.15 7.76 10.38
CA ASP A 166 3.85 7.63 11.66
C ASP A 166 3.52 6.31 12.38
N PHE A 167 4.50 5.75 13.11
CA PHE A 167 4.34 4.62 14.05
C PHE A 167 3.95 3.25 13.46
N LEU A 168 4.32 2.99 12.21
CA LEU A 168 4.18 1.70 11.52
C LEU A 168 5.48 0.87 11.57
N ASP A 169 5.44 -0.24 12.30
CA ASP A 169 6.54 -1.23 12.35
C ASP A 169 6.32 -2.37 11.35
N VAL A 170 6.90 -2.23 10.16
CA VAL A 170 6.75 -3.18 9.04
C VAL A 170 8.10 -3.56 8.44
N SER A 171 8.16 -4.68 7.70
CA SER A 171 9.33 -5.09 6.94
C SER A 171 9.01 -5.14 5.44
N PHE A 172 10.04 -4.95 4.61
CA PHE A 172 10.00 -5.10 3.14
C PHE A 172 11.02 -6.15 2.66
N SER A 173 11.44 -7.06 3.52
CA SER A 173 12.54 -8.01 3.25
C SER A 173 12.31 -8.88 2.02
N ASN A 174 11.06 -9.15 1.67
CA ASN A 174 10.72 -10.04 0.57
C ASN A 174 10.52 -9.31 -0.76
N TRP A 175 10.61 -7.98 -0.78
CA TRP A 175 10.39 -7.20 -2.00
C TRP A 175 11.49 -7.44 -3.04
N SER A 176 11.06 -7.69 -4.28
CA SER A 176 11.96 -7.80 -5.42
C SER A 176 12.36 -6.43 -5.96
N VAL A 177 13.31 -5.77 -5.31
CA VAL A 177 13.67 -4.37 -5.55
C VAL A 177 14.58 -4.12 -6.76
N HIS A 178 15.04 -5.17 -7.46
CA HIS A 178 15.96 -5.06 -8.59
C HIS A 178 15.47 -4.20 -9.78
N GLN A 179 14.15 -4.01 -9.95
CA GLN A 179 13.57 -3.11 -10.97
C GLN A 179 13.29 -1.69 -10.48
N ILE A 180 13.25 -1.47 -9.16
CA ILE A 180 12.93 -0.16 -8.61
C ILE A 180 14.06 0.80 -8.93
N ARG A 181 13.69 2.00 -9.42
CA ARG A 181 14.64 3.05 -9.82
C ARG A 181 14.60 4.25 -8.89
N THR A 182 13.50 4.45 -8.16
CA THR A 182 13.32 5.64 -7.32
C THR A 182 12.66 5.31 -5.97
N PHE A 183 13.27 5.79 -4.89
CA PHE A 183 12.86 5.58 -3.50
C PHE A 183 12.70 6.91 -2.71
N THR A 184 12.46 8.01 -3.43
CA THR A 184 12.43 9.36 -2.85
C THR A 184 11.40 9.42 -1.73
N ASN A 185 11.88 9.61 -0.49
CA ASN A 185 11.03 9.61 0.71
C ASN A 185 10.14 8.36 0.87
N PHE A 186 10.61 7.19 0.43
CA PHE A 186 9.85 5.93 0.44
C PHE A 186 9.11 5.65 1.76
N ALA A 187 9.82 5.68 2.88
CA ALA A 187 9.29 5.31 4.20
C ALA A 187 9.95 6.16 5.31
N ARG A 188 9.93 7.49 5.13
CA ARG A 188 10.55 8.43 6.07
C ARG A 188 9.75 8.52 7.37
N ASP A 189 10.43 8.36 8.52
CA ASP A 189 9.88 8.52 9.88
C ASP A 189 8.74 7.55 10.25
N ILE A 190 8.67 6.38 9.59
CA ILE A 190 7.58 5.43 9.82
C ILE A 190 7.61 4.73 11.18
N GLY A 191 8.69 4.83 11.96
CA GLY A 191 8.79 4.15 13.27
C GLY A 191 9.12 2.65 13.17
N MET A 192 9.70 2.21 12.06
CA MET A 192 10.21 0.84 11.86
C MET A 192 11.26 0.46 12.92
N SER A 193 11.16 -0.75 13.45
CA SER A 193 12.12 -1.32 14.39
C SER A 193 13.45 -1.68 13.74
N THR A 194 14.52 -1.74 14.54
CA THR A 194 15.85 -2.17 14.09
C THR A 194 15.83 -3.57 13.46
N SER A 195 15.06 -4.51 14.03
CA SER A 195 14.92 -5.86 13.48
C SER A 195 14.27 -5.89 12.11
N ASN A 196 13.21 -5.10 11.91
CA ASN A 196 12.53 -5.04 10.61
C ASN A 196 13.38 -4.31 9.57
N TYR A 197 14.17 -3.32 9.99
CA TYR A 197 15.10 -2.63 9.11
C TYR A 197 16.27 -3.52 8.68
N ASP A 198 16.88 -4.25 9.61
CA ASP A 198 17.92 -5.24 9.30
C ASP A 198 17.40 -6.31 8.32
N ALA A 199 16.20 -6.85 8.57
CA ALA A 199 15.58 -7.82 7.67
C ALA A 199 15.34 -7.23 6.27
N THR A 200 14.89 -5.97 6.20
CA THR A 200 14.68 -5.25 4.93
C THR A 200 16.00 -5.11 4.16
N LEU A 201 17.06 -4.65 4.81
CA LEU A 201 18.39 -4.49 4.20
C LEU A 201 18.95 -5.81 3.67
N VAL A 202 18.89 -6.87 4.49
CA VAL A 202 19.36 -8.22 4.12
C VAL A 202 18.58 -8.77 2.93
N GLY A 203 17.25 -8.64 2.95
CA GLY A 203 16.40 -9.13 1.87
C GLY A 203 16.62 -8.41 0.55
N TRP A 204 16.75 -7.07 0.59
CA TRP A 204 17.02 -6.26 -0.60
C TRP A 204 18.40 -6.57 -1.20
N GLU A 205 19.42 -6.71 -0.36
CA GLU A 205 20.77 -7.08 -0.83
C GLU A 205 20.76 -8.45 -1.51
N ALA A 206 20.15 -9.46 -0.87
CA ALA A 206 20.05 -10.80 -1.43
C ALA A 206 19.29 -10.81 -2.76
N ASN A 207 18.19 -10.04 -2.86
CA ASN A 207 17.43 -9.91 -4.11
C ASN A 207 18.29 -9.34 -5.23
N ILE A 208 18.93 -8.20 -5.03
CA ILE A 208 19.71 -7.54 -6.08
C ILE A 208 20.94 -8.38 -6.45
N GLN A 209 21.63 -8.95 -5.45
CA GLN A 209 22.79 -9.83 -5.65
C GLN A 209 22.45 -11.08 -6.46
N SER A 210 21.22 -11.60 -6.36
CA SER A 210 20.75 -12.74 -7.16
C SER A 210 20.60 -12.42 -8.66
N VAL A 211 20.29 -11.15 -8.99
CA VAL A 211 20.09 -10.69 -10.37
C VAL A 211 21.38 -10.10 -10.95
N TYR A 212 22.14 -9.38 -10.14
CA TYR A 212 23.37 -8.67 -10.51
C TYR A 212 24.52 -9.08 -9.58
N PRO A 213 25.10 -10.28 -9.74
CA PRO A 213 26.14 -10.76 -8.85
C PRO A 213 27.31 -9.78 -8.76
N SER A 214 27.60 -9.33 -7.54
CA SER A 214 28.67 -8.36 -7.23
C SER A 214 28.53 -7.03 -7.97
N GLY A 215 27.29 -6.61 -8.26
CA GLY A 215 27.00 -5.37 -8.98
C GLY A 215 27.20 -5.43 -10.50
N ALA A 216 27.61 -6.59 -11.04
CA ALA A 216 27.88 -6.71 -12.47
C ALA A 216 26.60 -6.47 -13.30
N GLY A 217 26.63 -5.42 -14.14
CA GLY A 217 25.50 -5.05 -15.00
C GLY A 217 24.35 -4.33 -14.29
N TYR A 218 24.51 -3.99 -13.00
CA TYR A 218 23.51 -3.18 -12.30
C TYR A 218 23.44 -1.77 -12.94
N PRO A 219 22.24 -1.24 -13.23
CA PRO A 219 22.12 0.05 -13.90
C PRO A 219 22.74 1.18 -13.08
N ASN A 220 23.58 2.00 -13.71
CA ASN A 220 24.10 3.22 -13.08
C ASN A 220 22.93 4.16 -12.75
N GLY A 221 22.81 4.52 -11.47
CA GLY A 221 21.76 5.39 -10.96
C GLY A 221 22.08 5.83 -9.53
N SER A 222 21.31 6.81 -9.03
CA SER A 222 21.34 7.21 -7.63
C SER A 222 20.11 6.65 -6.94
N TYR A 223 20.31 5.63 -6.11
CA TYR A 223 19.23 4.96 -5.38
C TYR A 223 19.24 5.47 -3.93
N ALA A 224 18.67 6.66 -3.75
CA ALA A 224 18.60 7.31 -2.44
C ALA A 224 17.34 6.84 -1.70
N VAL A 225 17.54 6.11 -0.60
CA VAL A 225 16.48 5.63 0.28
C VAL A 225 16.54 6.40 1.59
N ASN A 226 15.37 6.84 2.06
CA ASN A 226 15.26 7.61 3.29
C ASN A 226 14.29 6.93 4.25
N PHE A 227 14.84 6.24 5.24
CA PHE A 227 14.10 5.71 6.40
C PHE A 227 14.16 6.68 7.60
N ARG A 228 15.06 7.67 7.56
CA ARG A 228 15.39 8.57 8.67
C ARG A 228 15.68 7.76 9.94
N GLY A 229 15.42 8.27 11.15
CA GLY A 229 15.98 7.80 12.43
C GLY A 229 15.86 6.32 12.83
N VAL A 230 15.37 5.45 11.95
CA VAL A 230 15.46 4.00 11.99
C VAL A 230 16.92 3.55 11.99
N THR A 231 17.29 2.69 12.93
CA THR A 231 18.67 2.24 13.14
C THR A 231 18.86 0.78 12.72
N TYR A 232 20.07 0.38 12.35
CA TYR A 232 20.45 -1.02 12.07
C TYR A 232 21.34 -1.59 13.19
N THR A 233 21.46 -2.91 13.30
CA THR A 233 22.31 -3.53 14.32
C THR A 233 23.79 -3.41 13.95
N SER A 234 24.61 -2.77 14.80
CA SER A 234 26.06 -2.69 14.60
C SER A 234 26.74 -4.06 14.68
N GLY A 235 27.62 -4.35 13.72
CA GLY A 235 28.26 -5.65 13.51
C GLY A 235 27.34 -6.74 12.98
N GLY A 236 26.07 -6.41 12.69
CA GLY A 236 25.04 -7.35 12.26
C GLY A 236 24.97 -7.57 10.76
N ALA A 237 24.11 -8.52 10.35
CA ALA A 237 23.85 -8.81 8.95
C ALA A 237 23.24 -7.62 8.19
N GLY A 238 22.42 -6.80 8.86
CA GLY A 238 21.84 -5.57 8.30
C GLY A 238 22.90 -4.55 7.91
N GLU A 239 23.91 -4.33 8.76
CA GLU A 239 25.05 -3.46 8.43
C GLU A 239 25.85 -3.98 7.23
N ILE A 240 26.13 -5.28 7.18
CA ILE A 240 26.85 -5.93 6.07
C ILE A 240 26.08 -5.74 4.76
N ALA A 241 24.76 -6.01 4.78
CA ALA A 241 23.90 -5.87 3.62
C ALA A 241 23.83 -4.42 3.15
N ARG A 242 23.65 -3.48 4.07
CA ARG A 242 23.68 -2.03 3.81
C ARG A 242 24.99 -1.60 3.17
N ALA A 243 26.12 -2.07 3.68
CA ALA A 243 27.44 -1.77 3.11
C ALA A 243 27.56 -2.29 1.67
N SER A 244 27.10 -3.53 1.40
CA SER A 244 27.07 -4.11 0.05
C SER A 244 26.20 -3.30 -0.92
N LEU A 245 24.98 -2.91 -0.49
CA LEU A 245 24.07 -2.03 -1.24
C LEU A 245 24.75 -0.72 -1.65
N ILE A 246 25.53 -0.11 -0.76
CA ILE A 246 26.27 1.13 -1.05
C ILE A 246 27.43 0.85 -2.01
N THR A 247 28.30 -0.12 -1.72
CA THR A 247 29.57 -0.30 -2.42
C THR A 247 29.41 -0.93 -3.79
N ASN A 248 28.50 -1.89 -3.93
CA ASN A 248 28.36 -2.73 -5.12
C ASN A 248 27.24 -2.23 -6.03
N PHE A 249 26.24 -1.55 -5.47
CA PHE A 249 25.03 -1.16 -6.19
C PHE A 249 24.80 0.36 -6.22
N GLY A 250 25.66 1.17 -5.58
CA GLY A 250 25.58 2.63 -5.65
C GLY A 250 24.39 3.24 -4.91
N TRP A 251 23.84 2.53 -3.92
CA TRP A 251 22.77 3.03 -3.08
C TRP A 251 23.28 4.08 -2.09
N SER A 252 22.38 4.93 -1.63
CA SER A 252 22.64 5.82 -0.49
C SER A 252 21.48 5.75 0.48
N PHE A 253 21.79 5.74 1.78
CA PHE A 253 20.81 5.63 2.84
C PHE A 253 20.89 6.86 3.75
N THR A 254 19.72 7.45 3.99
CA THR A 254 19.49 8.36 5.11
C THR A 254 18.75 7.57 6.19
N ASP A 255 19.48 7.18 7.23
CA ASP A 255 19.01 6.38 8.35
C ASP A 255 19.58 6.91 9.70
N GLY A 256 19.21 6.27 10.80
CA GLY A 256 19.67 6.58 12.16
C GLY A 256 21.07 6.04 12.51
N GLY A 257 21.72 5.29 11.62
CA GLY A 257 23.00 4.64 11.88
C GLY A 257 22.90 3.34 12.69
N GLY A 258 24.06 2.83 13.08
CA GLY A 258 24.19 1.61 13.87
C GLY A 258 23.92 1.83 15.36
N VAL A 259 23.26 0.86 16.00
CA VAL A 259 23.01 0.79 17.45
C VAL A 259 23.51 -0.51 18.08
#